data_AF-A0A924XEU2-F1
#
_entry.id   AF-A0A924XEU2-F1
#
_cell.length_a   1.000
_cell.length_b   1.000
_cell.length_c   1.000
_cell.angle_alpha   90.00
_cell.angle_beta   90.00
_cell.angle_gamma   90.00
#
_symmetry.space_group_name_H-M   'P 1'
#
loop_
_entity.id
_entity.type
_entity.pdbx_description
1 polymer ?
#
loop_
_entity_poly.entity_id
_entity_poly.type
_entity_poly.pdbx_seq_one_letter_code
_entity_poly.pdbx_strand_id
1 'polypeptide(L)'
;MLLTITNTRKPATDLSFLLHKHPNRVQTFDLAFGKAHVFYSIANDEICTANLLLDVDTIGLVRRKDKQTFALEQYVNDRPFVASSFFSVAIASVFRSALNGKCDAKQDVADSKLPLVAEISALQCKQGEVFLRELFEPLGYYVEITQHILDERFTDWGASDYFTIKLSAEIRLADLLSHLYVLIPVLDNKKHYFIDEAEVEKLLRHGEKWLANHPQREAITQRYLKRKNSLIREALSRLIVEENETENEFPQQLDEEILEKPILLNEKRYIAVLKELQTIGAKRVVDVGCGEGRLLKAMFETKNFDEIVGLDVSHRTLEIASERLKIEHLPVHQQDKIKLILGSLTYKDARISNFDAA
;
A
#
# COMPACT_ATOMS: atom_id res chain seq x y z
N MET A 1 7.55 8.01 12.84
CA MET A 1 6.26 7.99 13.59
C MET A 1 6.23 6.88 14.62
N LEU A 2 5.40 6.99 15.67
CA LEU A 2 5.32 6.02 16.76
C LEU A 2 3.90 5.49 16.99
N LEU A 3 3.78 4.16 17.10
CA LEU A 3 2.64 3.46 17.70
C LEU A 3 3.15 2.78 18.97
N THR A 4 2.44 2.97 20.08
CA THR A 4 2.69 2.21 21.32
C THR A 4 1.50 1.31 21.62
N ILE A 5 1.78 0.14 22.21
CA ILE A 5 0.76 -0.79 22.71
C ILE A 5 1.17 -1.19 24.12
N THR A 6 0.32 -0.88 25.08
CA THR A 6 0.52 -1.17 26.50
C THR A 6 -0.47 -2.21 26.98
N ASN A 7 0.00 -3.18 27.75
CA ASN A 7 -0.79 -4.16 28.47
C ASN A 7 -0.53 -4.03 29.97
N THR A 8 -1.58 -4.16 30.79
CA THR A 8 -1.50 -4.14 32.26
C THR A 8 -2.03 -5.43 32.91
N ARG A 9 -2.46 -6.44 32.14
CA ARG A 9 -2.83 -7.76 32.69
C ARG A 9 -1.58 -8.48 33.17
N LYS A 10 -1.53 -8.82 34.46
CA LYS A 10 -0.41 -9.55 35.06
C LYS A 10 -0.34 -11.02 34.56
N PRO A 11 0.84 -11.53 34.17
CA PRO A 11 2.08 -10.78 33.98
C PRO A 11 2.02 -9.97 32.67
N ALA A 12 2.24 -8.66 32.77
CA ALA A 12 2.08 -7.75 31.63
C ALA A 12 3.05 -8.07 30.48
N THR A 13 4.20 -8.66 30.82
CA THR A 13 5.22 -9.18 29.91
C THR A 13 4.70 -10.23 28.91
N ASP A 14 3.51 -10.81 29.14
CA ASP A 14 2.81 -11.66 28.17
C ASP A 14 2.68 -11.01 26.80
N LEU A 15 2.54 -9.68 26.76
CA LEU A 15 2.49 -8.91 25.52
C LEU A 15 3.66 -9.23 24.57
N SER A 16 4.83 -9.56 25.12
CA SER A 16 6.01 -9.89 24.33
C SER A 16 5.91 -11.22 23.58
N PHE A 17 5.27 -12.21 24.19
CA PHE A 17 4.96 -13.48 23.54
C PHE A 17 3.88 -13.29 22.47
N LEU A 18 2.84 -12.51 22.79
CA LEU A 18 1.74 -12.25 21.86
C LEU A 18 2.21 -11.53 20.60
N LEU A 19 3.11 -10.54 20.72
CA LEU A 19 3.70 -9.82 19.58
C LEU A 19 4.84 -10.59 18.88
N HIS A 20 5.31 -11.70 19.48
CA HIS A 20 6.49 -12.44 19.05
C HIS A 20 7.74 -11.54 18.96
N LYS A 21 7.95 -10.70 19.98
CA LYS A 21 9.06 -9.74 20.05
C LYS A 21 9.63 -9.70 21.45
N HIS A 22 10.90 -10.07 21.57
CA HIS A 22 11.57 -10.17 22.86
C HIS A 22 11.88 -8.78 23.47
N PRO A 23 11.57 -8.50 24.75
CA PRO A 23 11.74 -7.17 25.35
C PRO A 23 13.18 -6.65 25.34
N ASN A 24 14.16 -7.52 25.61
CA ASN A 24 15.58 -7.16 25.67
C ASN A 24 16.26 -7.03 24.29
N ARG A 25 15.49 -7.00 23.20
CA ARG A 25 16.04 -6.89 21.83
C ARG A 25 15.31 -5.82 21.05
N VAL A 26 16.05 -4.80 20.62
CA VAL A 26 15.59 -3.90 19.57
C VAL A 26 15.68 -4.65 18.24
N GLN A 27 14.56 -4.77 17.53
CA GLN A 27 14.49 -5.44 16.24
C GLN A 27 14.20 -4.43 15.14
N THR A 28 14.85 -4.59 13.99
CA THR A 28 14.67 -3.72 12.83
C THR A 28 14.26 -4.55 11.63
N PHE A 29 13.26 -4.08 10.89
CA PHE A 29 12.68 -4.74 9.73
C PHE A 29 12.74 -3.80 8.54
N ASP A 30 13.26 -4.28 7.41
CA ASP A 30 13.26 -3.52 6.16
C ASP A 30 11.86 -3.54 5.52
N LEU A 31 11.41 -2.35 5.12
CA LEU A 31 10.14 -2.13 4.43
C LEU A 31 10.41 -1.45 3.09
N ALA A 32 9.45 -1.52 2.17
CA ALA A 32 9.60 -0.93 0.83
C ALA A 32 9.85 0.60 0.86
N PHE A 33 9.50 1.27 1.95
CA PHE A 33 9.57 2.74 2.11
C PHE A 33 10.50 3.18 3.25
N GLY A 34 11.30 2.27 3.83
CA GLY A 34 12.17 2.58 4.97
C GLY A 34 12.31 1.38 5.89
N LYS A 35 12.29 1.63 7.20
CA LYS A 35 12.46 0.61 8.24
C LYS A 35 11.37 0.73 9.30
N ALA A 36 11.11 -0.39 9.96
CA ALA A 36 10.33 -0.44 11.19
C ALA A 36 11.21 -0.96 12.33
N HIS A 37 11.17 -0.29 13.47
CA HIS A 37 11.86 -0.68 14.68
C HIS A 37 10.86 -1.09 15.74
N VAL A 38 11.10 -2.23 16.38
CA VAL A 38 10.33 -2.68 17.54
C VAL A 38 11.22 -2.74 18.76
N PHE A 39 10.77 -2.13 19.84
CA PHE A 39 11.43 -2.15 21.14
C PHE A 39 10.41 -1.95 22.27
N TYR A 40 10.82 -2.22 23.50
CA TYR A 40 9.97 -2.06 24.67
C TYR A 40 10.51 -0.92 25.53
N SER A 41 9.66 0.05 25.84
CA SER A 41 10.00 1.17 26.73
C SER A 41 9.84 0.78 28.19
N ILE A 42 8.88 -0.11 28.46
CA ILE A 42 8.61 -0.68 29.78
C ILE A 42 8.33 -2.17 29.58
N ALA A 43 8.96 -3.03 30.38
CA ALA A 43 8.69 -4.46 30.39
C ALA A 43 8.90 -5.01 31.81
N ASN A 44 7.83 -5.00 32.60
CA ASN A 44 7.78 -5.62 33.92
C ASN A 44 6.43 -6.33 34.10
N ASP A 45 6.22 -7.00 35.24
CA ASP A 45 5.03 -7.82 35.47
C ASP A 45 3.73 -7.01 35.59
N GLU A 46 3.81 -5.71 35.87
CA GLU A 46 2.65 -4.83 36.06
C GLU A 46 2.26 -4.10 34.77
N ILE A 47 3.26 -3.64 34.02
CA ILE A 47 3.10 -2.86 32.80
C ILE A 47 4.13 -3.32 31.76
N CYS A 48 3.66 -3.55 30.54
CA CYS A 48 4.51 -3.83 29.40
C CYS A 48 4.05 -2.98 28.22
N THR A 49 4.96 -2.18 27.66
CA THR A 49 4.70 -1.26 26.55
C THR A 49 5.64 -1.57 25.39
N ALA A 50 5.06 -2.10 24.32
CA ALA A 50 5.73 -2.29 23.04
C ALA A 50 5.63 -1.01 22.19
N ASN A 51 6.68 -0.71 21.44
CA ASN A 51 6.77 0.43 20.55
C ASN A 51 7.04 -0.06 19.14
N LEU A 52 6.28 0.43 18.16
CA LEU A 52 6.53 0.29 16.73
C LEU A 52 6.86 1.67 16.18
N LEU A 53 8.15 1.91 15.91
CA LEU A 53 8.65 3.14 15.33
C LEU A 53 8.89 2.94 13.84
N LEU A 54 8.28 3.79 13.01
CA LEU A 54 8.56 3.84 11.58
C LEU A 54 9.60 4.92 11.28
N ASP A 55 10.66 4.48 10.61
CA ASP A 55 11.74 5.29 10.06
C ASP A 55 11.62 5.27 8.52
N VAL A 56 11.05 6.34 7.97
CA VAL A 56 10.66 6.40 6.56
C VAL A 56 11.76 7.06 5.73
N ASP A 57 12.26 6.39 4.70
CA ASP A 57 13.29 6.92 3.81
C ASP A 57 12.68 7.91 2.81
N THR A 58 12.75 9.19 3.16
CA THR A 58 12.19 10.31 2.38
C THR A 58 12.78 10.41 0.98
N ILE A 59 14.07 10.06 0.81
CA ILE A 59 14.78 10.15 -0.47
C ILE A 59 14.44 8.93 -1.33
N GLY A 60 14.43 7.74 -0.74
CA GLY A 60 14.05 6.49 -1.39
C GLY A 60 12.61 6.51 -1.90
N LEU A 61 11.69 7.16 -1.18
CA LEU A 61 10.29 7.36 -1.58
C LEU A 61 10.14 8.19 -2.86
N VAL A 62 10.95 9.24 -3.04
CA VAL A 62 10.89 10.11 -4.22
C VAL A 62 11.51 9.43 -5.44
N ARG A 63 12.64 8.73 -5.26
CA ARG A 63 13.35 8.07 -6.37
C ARG A 63 12.55 6.94 -7.04
N ARG A 64 11.55 6.36 -6.36
CA ARG A 64 10.70 5.28 -6.88
C ARG A 64 9.43 5.76 -7.59
N LYS A 65 9.07 7.05 -7.52
CA LYS A 65 7.92 7.60 -8.26
C LYS A 65 8.36 8.14 -9.62
N ASP A 66 7.65 7.75 -10.68
CA ASP A 66 7.83 8.32 -12.02
C ASP A 66 7.61 9.86 -12.00
N LYS A 67 8.48 10.57 -12.72
CA LYS A 67 8.70 12.03 -12.70
C LYS A 67 7.55 12.90 -13.27
N GLN A 68 6.30 12.70 -12.85
CA GLN A 68 5.14 13.41 -13.42
C GLN A 68 4.20 14.08 -12.40
N THR A 69 4.68 14.50 -11.23
CA THR A 69 3.88 15.35 -10.32
C THR A 69 4.71 16.50 -9.76
N PHE A 70 4.09 17.65 -9.54
CA PHE A 70 4.68 18.95 -9.17
C PHE A 70 5.89 18.83 -8.21
N ALA A 71 6.99 19.48 -8.58
CA ALA A 71 8.36 19.15 -8.17
C ALA A 71 8.79 19.56 -6.73
N LEU A 72 7.89 20.06 -5.87
CA LEU A 72 8.23 20.45 -4.49
C LEU A 72 7.53 19.58 -3.42
N GLU A 73 6.25 19.24 -3.63
CA GLU A 73 5.45 18.42 -2.70
C GLU A 73 6.02 16.99 -2.54
N GLN A 74 6.82 16.52 -3.49
CA GLN A 74 7.48 15.22 -3.38
C GLN A 74 8.61 15.24 -2.33
N TYR A 75 9.29 16.38 -2.15
CA TYR A 75 10.42 16.51 -1.23
C TYR A 75 10.02 17.07 0.14
N VAL A 76 9.02 17.95 0.17
CA VAL A 76 8.47 18.53 1.40
C VAL A 76 7.03 18.08 1.56
N ASN A 77 6.84 17.00 2.31
CA ASN A 77 5.53 16.51 2.69
C ASN A 77 5.56 15.86 4.07
N ASP A 78 4.36 15.68 4.61
CA ASP A 78 4.10 15.15 5.94
C ASP A 78 4.28 13.62 6.04
N ARG A 79 4.40 12.91 4.93
CA ARG A 79 4.33 11.43 4.88
C ARG A 79 5.34 10.68 5.73
N PRO A 80 6.60 11.15 5.85
CA PRO A 80 7.58 10.51 6.74
C PRO A 80 7.28 10.70 8.23
N PHE A 81 6.32 11.58 8.56
CA PHE A 81 6.06 12.06 9.90
C PHE A 81 4.61 11.81 10.37
N VAL A 82 3.73 11.31 9.50
CA VAL A 82 2.32 11.08 9.80
C VAL A 82 1.95 9.60 9.85
N ALA A 83 1.09 9.25 10.82
CA ALA A 83 0.56 7.90 10.94
C ALA A 83 -0.39 7.59 9.77
N SER A 84 0.20 7.10 8.68
CA SER A 84 -0.46 6.84 7.40
C SER A 84 -0.64 5.34 7.16
N SER A 85 -1.09 4.97 5.96
CA SER A 85 -1.17 3.56 5.52
C SER A 85 0.15 2.77 5.66
N PHE A 86 1.30 3.43 5.84
CA PHE A 86 2.57 2.78 6.17
C PHE A 86 2.53 2.00 7.49
N PHE A 87 1.76 2.45 8.49
CA PHE A 87 1.56 1.67 9.72
C PHE A 87 0.82 0.37 9.47
N SER A 88 -0.20 0.34 8.61
CA SER A 88 -0.89 -0.90 8.27
C SER A 88 0.06 -1.91 7.63
N VAL A 89 0.92 -1.46 6.71
CA VAL A 89 1.95 -2.33 6.11
C VAL A 89 2.93 -2.83 7.16
N ALA A 90 3.39 -1.96 8.07
CA ALA A 90 4.30 -2.34 9.13
C ALA A 90 3.67 -3.32 10.13
N ILE A 91 2.41 -3.12 10.52
CA ILE A 91 1.66 -4.04 11.40
C ILE A 91 1.55 -5.42 10.74
N ALA A 92 1.13 -5.48 9.47
CA ALA A 92 0.98 -6.74 8.75
C ALA A 92 2.31 -7.47 8.51
N SER A 93 3.42 -6.73 8.37
CA SER A 93 4.76 -7.30 8.21
C SER A 93 5.36 -7.76 9.54
N VAL A 94 5.33 -6.91 10.56
CA VAL A 94 6.08 -7.07 11.82
C VAL A 94 5.29 -7.85 12.87
N PHE A 95 3.97 -7.66 12.92
CA PHE A 95 3.06 -8.29 13.87
C PHE A 95 2.11 -9.29 13.22
N ARG A 96 2.54 -9.92 12.09
CA ARG A 96 1.74 -10.86 11.31
C ARG A 96 1.07 -11.94 12.16
N SER A 97 1.81 -12.64 13.01
CA SER A 97 1.26 -13.73 13.83
C SER A 97 0.23 -13.23 14.84
N ALA A 98 0.54 -12.11 15.50
CA ALA A 98 -0.35 -11.46 16.47
C ALA A 98 -1.65 -10.96 15.80
N LEU A 99 -1.54 -10.37 14.60
CA LEU A 99 -2.68 -9.91 13.81
C LEU A 99 -3.60 -11.07 13.42
N ASN A 100 -3.06 -12.27 13.19
CA ASN A 100 -3.85 -13.49 12.94
C ASN A 100 -4.29 -14.21 14.23
N GLY A 101 -4.04 -13.63 15.41
CA GLY A 101 -4.43 -14.22 16.71
C GLY A 101 -3.65 -15.48 17.10
N LYS A 102 -2.48 -15.73 16.51
CA LYS A 102 -1.67 -16.93 16.78
C LYS A 102 -0.53 -16.65 17.76
N CYS A 103 -0.43 -17.43 18.82
CA CYS A 103 0.68 -17.42 19.77
C CYS A 103 0.93 -18.81 20.35
N ASP A 104 1.83 -19.57 19.73
CA ASP A 104 2.13 -20.96 20.11
C ASP A 104 2.51 -21.12 21.60
N ALA A 105 3.20 -20.11 22.16
CA ALA A 105 3.62 -20.13 23.56
C ALA A 105 2.48 -19.82 24.56
N LYS A 106 1.47 -19.02 24.16
CA LYS A 106 0.44 -18.46 25.05
C LYS A 106 -0.90 -18.26 24.33
N GLN A 107 -1.41 -19.31 23.68
CA GLN A 107 -2.63 -19.22 22.86
C GLN A 107 -3.85 -18.80 23.69
N ASP A 108 -4.03 -19.37 24.89
CA ASP A 108 -5.11 -18.99 25.81
C ASP A 108 -5.13 -17.47 26.12
N VAL A 109 -3.95 -16.85 26.22
CA VAL A 109 -3.83 -15.40 26.45
C VAL A 109 -4.17 -14.62 25.18
N ALA A 110 -3.76 -15.11 24.00
CA ALA A 110 -4.07 -14.50 22.70
C ALA A 110 -5.58 -14.54 22.37
N ASP A 111 -6.28 -15.54 22.89
CA ASP A 111 -7.73 -15.69 22.75
C ASP A 111 -8.52 -14.90 23.80
N SER A 112 -7.88 -14.50 24.90
CA SER A 112 -8.49 -13.70 25.96
C SER A 112 -8.52 -12.19 25.66
N LYS A 113 -9.47 -11.49 26.27
CA LYS A 113 -9.48 -10.02 26.30
C LYS A 113 -8.43 -9.50 27.27
N LEU A 114 -7.71 -8.46 26.84
CA LEU A 114 -6.63 -7.83 27.59
C LEU A 114 -6.95 -6.35 27.79
N PRO A 115 -6.59 -5.74 28.94
CA PRO A 115 -6.67 -4.31 29.15
C PRO A 115 -5.55 -3.63 28.35
N LEU A 116 -5.86 -3.27 27.11
CA LEU A 116 -4.92 -2.72 26.14
C LEU A 116 -5.10 -1.22 25.98
N VAL A 117 -3.98 -0.53 25.89
CA VAL A 117 -3.92 0.90 25.53
C VAL A 117 -3.01 1.06 24.34
N ALA A 118 -3.55 1.55 23.22
CA ALA A 118 -2.76 1.90 22.04
C ALA A 118 -2.69 3.42 21.89
N GLU A 119 -1.50 3.96 21.67
CA GLU A 119 -1.30 5.38 21.40
C GLU A 119 -0.65 5.58 20.04
N ILE A 120 -1.23 6.48 19.23
CA ILE A 120 -0.78 6.78 17.89
C ILE A 120 -0.55 8.27 17.79
N SER A 121 0.68 8.66 17.50
CA SER A 121 1.05 10.06 17.28
C SER A 121 0.90 10.48 15.81
N ALA A 122 0.62 11.76 15.58
CA ALA A 122 0.60 12.40 14.26
C ALA A 122 -0.37 11.73 13.25
N LEU A 123 -1.57 11.38 13.70
CA LEU A 123 -2.63 10.83 12.88
C LEU A 123 -3.39 11.96 12.18
N GLN A 124 -3.38 11.97 10.84
CA GLN A 124 -4.10 12.98 10.06
C GLN A 124 -5.60 12.64 10.00
N CYS A 125 -6.47 13.55 10.44
CA CYS A 125 -7.92 13.42 10.30
C CYS A 125 -8.56 14.73 9.85
N LYS A 126 -8.78 14.87 8.54
CA LYS A 126 -9.43 16.07 7.96
C LYS A 126 -10.89 16.26 8.36
N GLN A 127 -11.53 15.21 8.90
CA GLN A 127 -12.92 15.23 9.34
C GLN A 127 -13.04 15.69 10.79
N GLY A 128 -11.91 15.92 11.47
CA GLY A 128 -11.86 16.38 12.85
C GLY A 128 -12.09 15.27 13.88
N GLU A 129 -12.21 15.71 15.13
CA GLU A 129 -12.32 14.85 16.31
C GLU A 129 -13.56 13.95 16.30
N VAL A 130 -14.71 14.50 15.87
CA VAL A 130 -15.99 13.77 15.89
C VAL A 130 -15.89 12.47 15.08
N PHE A 131 -15.26 12.52 13.91
CA PHE A 131 -15.10 11.35 13.07
C PHE A 131 -14.15 10.30 13.69
N LEU A 132 -13.12 10.72 14.43
CA LEU A 132 -12.26 9.79 15.18
C LEU A 132 -13.07 9.02 16.22
N ARG A 133 -13.96 9.72 16.95
CA ARG A 133 -14.85 9.09 17.92
C ARG A 133 -15.83 8.11 17.26
N GLU A 134 -16.49 8.53 16.18
CA GLU A 134 -17.41 7.70 15.41
C GLU A 134 -16.77 6.43 14.81
N LEU A 135 -15.45 6.41 14.62
CA LEU A 135 -14.71 5.25 14.13
C LEU A 135 -14.27 4.27 15.23
N PHE A 136 -13.93 4.76 16.42
CA PHE A 136 -13.33 3.92 17.46
C PHE A 136 -14.27 3.64 18.64
N GLU A 137 -15.13 4.59 19.05
CA GLU A 137 -16.04 4.37 20.17
C GLU A 137 -17.04 3.22 19.94
N PRO A 138 -17.61 3.01 18.74
CA PRO A 138 -18.49 1.85 18.48
C PRO A 138 -17.80 0.49 18.60
N LEU A 139 -16.46 0.46 18.54
CA LEU A 139 -15.66 -0.76 18.75
C LEU A 139 -15.37 -1.03 20.23
N GLY A 140 -15.91 -0.21 21.15
CA GLY A 140 -15.74 -0.34 22.59
C GLY A 140 -14.50 0.36 23.15
N TYR A 141 -13.84 1.22 22.37
CA TYR A 141 -12.71 2.01 22.85
C TYR A 141 -13.18 3.24 23.64
N TYR A 142 -12.50 3.48 24.76
CA TYR A 142 -12.40 4.82 25.32
C TYR A 142 -11.32 5.59 24.53
N VAL A 143 -11.71 6.74 23.96
CA VAL A 143 -10.88 7.51 23.02
C VAL A 143 -10.50 8.85 23.64
N GLU A 144 -9.23 9.01 23.95
CA GLU A 144 -8.64 10.31 24.29
C GLU A 144 -7.99 10.90 23.04
N ILE A 145 -8.26 12.18 22.75
CA ILE A 145 -7.83 12.85 21.53
C ILE A 145 -7.15 14.16 21.92
N THR A 146 -5.95 14.37 21.39
CA THR A 146 -5.21 15.63 21.49
C THR A 146 -4.97 16.18 20.10
N GLN A 147 -5.57 17.32 19.78
CA GLN A 147 -5.30 18.03 18.53
C GLN A 147 -4.08 18.94 18.69
N HIS A 148 -3.22 18.96 17.67
CA HIS A 148 -2.00 19.77 17.68
C HIS A 148 -2.20 21.08 16.91
N ILE A 149 -1.58 22.16 17.37
CA ILE A 149 -1.52 23.43 16.62
C ILE A 149 -0.52 23.35 15.47
N LEU A 150 -0.66 24.21 14.45
CA LEU A 150 0.25 24.22 13.31
C LEU A 150 1.67 24.65 13.69
N ASP A 151 1.79 25.66 14.55
CA ASP A 151 3.07 26.21 14.97
C ASP A 151 2.94 26.90 16.34
N GLU A 152 3.82 26.56 17.29
CA GLU A 152 3.85 27.16 18.64
C GLU A 152 4.26 28.63 18.64
N ARG A 153 5.00 29.09 17.61
CA ARG A 153 5.42 30.49 17.47
C ARG A 153 4.37 31.35 16.77
N PHE A 154 3.51 30.73 15.96
CA PHE A 154 2.46 31.39 15.18
C PHE A 154 1.09 30.81 15.53
N THR A 155 0.65 31.01 16.77
CA THR A 155 -0.61 30.47 17.29
C THR A 155 -1.85 30.92 16.51
N ASP A 156 -1.79 32.08 15.86
CA ASP A 156 -2.87 32.62 15.01
C ASP A 156 -3.15 31.77 13.76
N TRP A 157 -2.23 30.88 13.38
CA TRP A 157 -2.46 29.91 12.29
C TRP A 157 -3.48 28.83 12.68
N GLY A 158 -3.74 28.66 13.98
CA GLY A 158 -4.77 27.77 14.50
C GLY A 158 -4.35 26.30 14.56
N ALA A 159 -5.37 25.45 14.63
CA ALA A 159 -5.20 24.01 14.80
C ALA A 159 -4.81 23.32 13.49
N SER A 160 -3.99 22.27 13.59
CA SER A 160 -3.65 21.39 12.48
C SER A 160 -4.69 20.27 12.30
N ASP A 161 -4.60 19.55 11.19
CA ASP A 161 -5.38 18.33 10.95
C ASP A 161 -4.77 17.08 11.62
N TYR A 162 -3.76 17.25 12.49
CA TYR A 162 -3.05 16.14 13.13
C TYR A 162 -3.43 15.99 14.60
N PHE A 163 -3.61 14.72 14.96
CA PHE A 163 -4.05 14.31 16.29
C PHE A 163 -3.09 13.28 16.86
N THR A 164 -2.91 13.30 18.18
CA THR A 164 -2.51 12.12 18.93
C THR A 164 -3.76 11.50 19.52
N ILE A 165 -3.95 10.20 19.29
CA ILE A 165 -5.06 9.44 19.87
C ILE A 165 -4.54 8.36 20.80
N LYS A 166 -5.27 8.14 21.89
CA LYS A 166 -5.05 7.04 22.82
C LYS A 166 -6.35 6.25 22.96
N LEU A 167 -6.26 4.97 22.63
CA LEU A 167 -7.37 4.03 22.54
C LEU A 167 -7.23 3.01 23.67
N SER A 168 -8.18 2.99 24.60
CA SER A 168 -8.18 2.07 25.74
C SER A 168 -9.37 1.14 25.69
N ALA A 169 -9.17 -0.17 25.78
CA ALA A 169 -10.26 -1.16 25.80
C ALA A 169 -9.83 -2.49 26.42
N GLU A 170 -10.81 -3.27 26.89
CA GLU A 170 -10.64 -4.70 27.16
C GLU A 170 -10.93 -5.50 25.87
N ILE A 171 -9.87 -5.83 25.13
CA ILE A 171 -9.97 -6.41 23.79
C ILE A 171 -8.86 -7.42 23.54
N ARG A 172 -9.06 -8.35 22.59
CA ARG A 172 -7.97 -9.21 22.13
C ARG A 172 -6.95 -8.37 21.36
N LEU A 173 -5.67 -8.75 21.48
CA LEU A 173 -4.60 -8.07 20.73
C LEU A 173 -4.80 -8.15 19.22
N ALA A 174 -5.28 -9.28 18.71
CA ALA A 174 -5.55 -9.47 17.28
C ALA A 174 -6.59 -8.47 16.77
N ASP A 175 -7.68 -8.29 17.52
CA ASP A 175 -8.77 -7.37 17.14
C ASP A 175 -8.27 -5.91 17.21
N LEU A 176 -7.49 -5.53 18.23
CA LEU A 176 -6.83 -4.22 18.28
C LEU A 176 -5.97 -3.95 17.04
N LEU A 177 -5.08 -4.88 16.70
CA LEU A 177 -4.23 -4.76 15.53
C LEU A 177 -5.04 -4.71 14.23
N SER A 178 -6.14 -5.46 14.15
CA SER A 178 -7.05 -5.47 12.99
C SER A 178 -7.77 -4.14 12.82
N HIS A 179 -8.29 -3.57 13.92
CA HIS A 179 -8.92 -2.25 13.94
C HIS A 179 -7.93 -1.18 13.46
N LEU A 180 -6.70 -1.17 13.99
CA LEU A 180 -5.66 -0.24 13.56
C LEU A 180 -5.25 -0.42 12.10
N TYR A 181 -5.10 -1.68 11.66
CA TYR A 181 -4.73 -2.02 10.29
C TYR A 181 -5.74 -1.47 9.27
N VAL A 182 -7.04 -1.55 9.55
CA VAL A 182 -8.11 -1.06 8.66
C VAL A 182 -8.36 0.45 8.80
N LEU A 183 -8.39 0.97 10.03
CA LEU A 183 -8.85 2.35 10.29
C LEU A 183 -7.78 3.43 10.06
N ILE A 184 -6.50 3.13 10.23
CA ILE A 184 -5.43 4.10 9.92
C ILE A 184 -5.48 4.53 8.44
N PRO A 185 -5.60 3.62 7.44
CA PRO A 185 -5.76 3.99 6.03
C PRO A 185 -7.04 4.78 5.73
N VAL A 186 -8.12 4.52 6.47
CA VAL A 186 -9.40 5.25 6.35
C VAL A 186 -9.20 6.72 6.73
N LEU A 187 -8.44 6.97 7.80
CA LEU A 187 -8.13 8.32 8.26
C LEU A 187 -7.20 9.04 7.30
N ASP A 188 -6.10 8.39 6.90
CA ASP A 188 -5.11 8.92 5.96
C ASP A 188 -5.75 9.28 4.60
N ASN A 189 -6.70 8.46 4.12
CA ASN A 189 -7.43 8.62 2.85
C ASN A 189 -6.53 8.89 1.63
N LYS A 190 -5.24 8.53 1.73
CA LYS A 190 -4.22 8.75 0.71
C LYS A 190 -3.26 7.55 0.64
N LYS A 191 -3.75 6.36 0.30
CA LYS A 191 -2.86 5.18 0.13
C LYS A 191 -1.78 5.43 -0.93
N HIS A 192 -0.55 4.99 -0.68
CA HIS A 192 0.59 5.20 -1.59
C HIS A 192 0.72 4.16 -2.71
N TYR A 193 -0.14 3.15 -2.70
CA TYR A 193 -0.14 2.05 -3.64
C TYR A 193 -1.48 1.96 -4.38
N PHE A 194 -1.50 1.17 -5.45
CA PHE A 194 -2.69 0.94 -6.27
C PHE A 194 -3.67 0.03 -5.53
N ILE A 195 -4.96 0.35 -5.57
CA ILE A 195 -6.03 -0.46 -4.95
C ILE A 195 -6.67 -1.31 -6.03
N ASP A 196 -6.68 -2.62 -5.84
CA ASP A 196 -7.30 -3.64 -6.69
C ASP A 196 -8.23 -4.54 -5.87
N GLU A 197 -8.69 -5.64 -6.47
CA GLU A 197 -9.58 -6.62 -5.83
C GLU A 197 -8.96 -7.25 -4.57
N ALA A 198 -7.64 -7.43 -4.53
CA ALA A 198 -6.95 -7.94 -3.34
C ALA A 198 -7.08 -7.01 -2.12
N GLU A 199 -7.32 -5.72 -2.31
CA GLU A 199 -7.61 -4.81 -1.20
C GLU A 199 -9.02 -5.01 -0.62
N VAL A 200 -9.97 -5.50 -1.42
CA VAL A 200 -11.30 -5.89 -0.92
C VAL A 200 -11.16 -7.10 -0.01
N GLU A 201 -10.42 -8.12 -0.45
CA GLU A 201 -10.18 -9.32 0.34
C GLU A 201 -9.46 -9.00 1.66
N LYS A 202 -8.46 -8.11 1.64
CA LYS A 202 -7.81 -7.66 2.87
C LYS A 202 -8.76 -6.91 3.80
N LEU A 203 -9.62 -6.05 3.25
CA LEU A 203 -10.62 -5.34 4.06
C LEU A 203 -11.57 -6.33 4.73
N LEU A 204 -12.07 -7.32 3.98
CA LEU A 204 -12.97 -8.33 4.50
C LEU A 204 -12.28 -9.20 5.54
N ARG A 205 -11.09 -9.75 5.24
CA ARG A 205 -10.33 -10.59 6.17
C ARG A 205 -10.05 -9.91 7.52
N HIS A 206 -9.70 -8.62 7.50
CA HIS A 206 -9.40 -7.86 8.72
C HIS A 206 -10.64 -7.14 9.31
N GLY A 207 -11.74 -7.13 8.58
CA GLY A 207 -13.02 -6.52 8.94
C GLY A 207 -14.09 -7.50 9.37
N GLU A 208 -13.96 -8.79 9.05
CA GLU A 208 -15.00 -9.84 9.14
C GLU A 208 -15.83 -9.79 10.43
N LYS A 209 -15.16 -9.71 11.58
CA LYS A 209 -15.83 -9.78 12.89
C LYS A 209 -16.58 -8.53 13.32
N TRP A 210 -16.27 -7.36 12.74
CA TRP A 210 -16.70 -6.07 13.30
C TRP A 210 -17.22 -5.09 12.26
N LEU A 211 -16.70 -5.12 11.03
CA LEU A 211 -16.99 -4.15 10.00
C LEU A 211 -18.45 -4.20 9.55
N ALA A 212 -19.04 -5.40 9.43
CA ALA A 212 -20.44 -5.58 9.05
C ALA A 212 -21.40 -4.86 10.01
N ASN A 213 -21.09 -4.88 11.30
CA ASN A 213 -21.88 -4.29 12.39
C ASN A 213 -21.49 -2.84 12.73
N HIS A 214 -20.46 -2.29 12.08
CA HIS A 214 -19.98 -0.95 12.40
C HIS A 214 -20.93 0.12 11.84
N PRO A 215 -21.36 1.12 12.63
CA PRO A 215 -22.29 2.16 12.15
C PRO A 215 -21.71 2.97 10.98
N GLN A 216 -20.39 3.15 10.96
CA GLN A 216 -19.65 3.80 9.88
C GLN A 216 -19.16 2.85 8.77
N ARG A 217 -19.72 1.64 8.62
CA ARG A 217 -19.25 0.63 7.65
C ARG A 217 -19.13 1.14 6.21
N GLU A 218 -20.09 1.98 5.79
CA GLU A 218 -20.06 2.59 4.46
C GLU A 218 -18.92 3.59 4.32
N ALA A 219 -18.76 4.50 5.28
CA ALA A 219 -17.69 5.48 5.27
C ALA A 219 -16.30 4.81 5.32
N ILE A 220 -16.15 3.76 6.14
CA ILE A 220 -14.94 2.94 6.23
C ILE A 220 -14.63 2.31 4.88
N THR A 221 -15.58 1.58 4.30
CA THR A 221 -15.40 0.87 3.02
C THR A 221 -15.08 1.84 1.88
N GLN A 222 -15.82 2.95 1.79
CA GLN A 222 -15.60 3.96 0.77
C GLN A 222 -14.20 4.57 0.85
N ARG A 223 -13.73 4.92 2.04
CA ARG A 223 -12.42 5.56 2.23
C ARG A 223 -11.28 4.55 2.08
N TYR A 224 -11.45 3.34 2.61
CA TYR A 224 -10.46 2.27 2.49
C TYR A 224 -10.20 1.91 1.02
N LEU A 225 -11.23 1.92 0.17
CA LEU A 225 -11.15 1.59 -1.26
C LEU A 225 -11.01 2.84 -2.17
N LYS A 226 -10.65 4.01 -1.62
CA LYS A 226 -10.50 5.29 -2.34
C LYS A 226 -11.67 5.62 -3.28
N ARG A 227 -12.92 5.40 -2.84
CA ARG A 227 -14.13 5.75 -3.59
C ARG A 227 -14.24 5.04 -4.96
N LYS A 228 -13.58 3.88 -5.14
CA LYS A 228 -13.76 3.04 -6.33
C LYS A 228 -15.09 2.30 -6.25
N ASN A 229 -16.12 2.86 -6.89
CA ASN A 229 -17.51 2.41 -6.79
C ASN A 229 -17.73 0.92 -7.11
N SER A 230 -16.96 0.32 -8.03
CA SER A 230 -17.06 -1.12 -8.32
C SER A 230 -16.65 -1.98 -7.12
N LEU A 231 -15.47 -1.71 -6.55
CA LEU A 231 -14.93 -2.42 -5.39
C LEU A 231 -15.76 -2.18 -4.13
N ILE A 232 -16.33 -0.97 -3.98
CA ILE A 232 -17.18 -0.63 -2.84
C ILE A 232 -18.49 -1.43 -2.88
N ARG A 233 -19.12 -1.51 -4.07
CA ARG A 233 -20.34 -2.32 -4.24
C ARG A 233 -20.07 -3.78 -3.94
N GLU A 234 -18.94 -4.29 -4.43
CA GLU A 234 -18.51 -5.67 -4.16
C GLU A 234 -18.30 -5.92 -2.66
N ALA A 235 -17.48 -5.10 -1.99
CA ALA A 235 -17.21 -5.24 -0.56
C ALA A 235 -18.49 -5.16 0.29
N LEU A 236 -19.34 -4.15 0.05
CA LEU A 236 -20.60 -3.99 0.77
C LEU A 236 -21.56 -5.15 0.51
N SER A 237 -21.62 -5.67 -0.72
CA SER A 237 -22.47 -6.82 -1.03
C SER A 237 -22.06 -8.07 -0.27
N ARG A 238 -20.75 -8.33 -0.13
CA ARG A 238 -20.23 -9.49 0.62
C ARG A 238 -20.46 -9.34 2.13
N LEU A 239 -20.30 -8.14 2.68
CA LEU A 239 -20.59 -7.85 4.09
C LEU A 239 -22.08 -8.07 4.45
N ILE A 240 -22.99 -7.91 3.49
CA ILE A 240 -24.43 -8.15 3.68
C ILE A 240 -24.77 -9.65 3.54
N VAL A 241 -24.05 -10.38 2.68
CA VAL A 241 -24.27 -11.83 2.50
C VAL A 241 -23.75 -12.64 3.70
N GLU A 242 -22.69 -12.19 4.37
CA GLU A 242 -22.18 -12.79 5.61
C GLU A 242 -23.17 -12.70 6.81
N GLU A 243 -24.28 -11.95 6.70
CA GLU A 243 -25.38 -12.01 7.69
C GLU A 243 -26.19 -13.33 7.63
N ASN A 244 -26.06 -14.15 6.57
CA ASN A 244 -26.95 -15.30 6.33
C ASN A 244 -26.30 -16.69 6.21
N GLU A 245 -24.96 -16.82 6.25
CA GLU A 245 -24.30 -18.13 6.26
C GLU A 245 -23.29 -18.18 7.40
N THR A 246 -23.64 -18.94 8.44
CA THR A 246 -22.68 -19.37 9.46
C THR A 246 -21.97 -20.62 8.96
N GLU A 247 -20.65 -20.64 9.19
CA GLU A 247 -19.71 -21.74 8.99
C GLU A 247 -19.42 -22.12 7.54
N ASN A 248 -18.24 -21.73 7.07
CA ASN A 248 -17.44 -22.63 6.24
C ASN A 248 -15.97 -22.49 6.59
N GLU A 249 -15.42 -23.57 7.14
CA GLU A 249 -13.99 -23.86 7.16
C GLU A 249 -13.46 -23.86 5.72
N PHE A 250 -12.47 -23.02 5.43
CA PHE A 250 -11.70 -23.10 4.20
C PHE A 250 -10.21 -23.29 4.49
N PRO A 251 -9.48 -24.00 3.60
CA PRO A 251 -8.32 -24.81 3.99
C PRO A 251 -7.10 -23.98 4.38
N GLN A 252 -6.38 -24.50 5.37
CA GLN A 252 -5.00 -24.10 5.67
C GLN A 252 -4.05 -24.50 4.54
N GLN A 253 -3.07 -23.62 4.31
CA GLN A 253 -1.89 -23.73 3.44
C GLN A 253 -2.08 -23.36 1.96
N LEU A 254 -1.60 -22.15 1.64
CA LEU A 254 -0.66 -21.95 0.54
C LEU A 254 0.38 -20.92 0.98
N ASP A 255 1.64 -21.28 0.76
CA ASP A 255 2.80 -20.39 0.86
C ASP A 255 2.56 -19.15 -0.01
N GLU A 256 2.57 -17.97 0.59
CA GLU A 256 2.65 -16.69 -0.13
C GLU A 256 3.95 -15.96 0.24
N GLU A 257 5.06 -16.64 0.02
CA GLU A 257 6.21 -16.01 -0.62
C GLU A 257 6.04 -16.29 -2.12
N ILE A 258 6.04 -15.23 -2.95
CA ILE A 258 5.78 -15.23 -4.40
C ILE A 258 4.28 -15.10 -4.77
N LEU A 259 3.73 -13.90 -4.59
CA LEU A 259 2.83 -13.35 -5.61
C LEU A 259 3.38 -12.01 -6.07
N GLU A 260 4.02 -12.11 -7.23
CA GLU A 260 4.82 -11.10 -7.90
C GLU A 260 3.97 -9.94 -8.41
N LYS A 261 4.64 -8.78 -8.49
CA LYS A 261 4.28 -7.50 -9.11
C LYS A 261 2.85 -7.42 -9.69
N PRO A 262 1.99 -6.51 -9.18
CA PRO A 262 0.69 -6.26 -9.80
C PRO A 262 0.90 -5.88 -11.27
N ILE A 263 0.07 -6.41 -12.16
CA ILE A 263 0.05 -5.97 -13.56
C ILE A 263 -0.31 -4.49 -13.57
N LEU A 264 0.72 -3.67 -13.70
CA LEU A 264 0.65 -2.22 -13.66
C LEU A 264 -0.28 -1.75 -14.81
N LEU A 265 -1.00 -0.64 -14.65
CA LEU A 265 -1.90 -0.13 -15.71
C LEU A 265 -1.17 0.07 -17.06
N ASN A 266 0.14 0.30 -17.03
CA ASN A 266 0.97 0.35 -18.24
C ASN A 266 1.03 -1.01 -18.97
N GLU A 267 1.09 -2.13 -18.26
CA GLU A 267 1.07 -3.48 -18.82
C GLU A 267 -0.30 -3.83 -19.38
N LYS A 268 -1.40 -3.48 -18.68
CA LYS A 268 -2.76 -3.60 -19.24
C LYS A 268 -2.92 -2.80 -20.53
N ARG A 269 -2.36 -1.59 -20.57
CA ARG A 269 -2.33 -0.76 -21.79
C ARG A 269 -1.53 -1.42 -22.91
N TYR A 270 -0.36 -1.99 -22.62
CA TYR A 270 0.44 -2.69 -23.64
C TYR A 270 -0.29 -3.91 -24.21
N ILE A 271 -0.93 -4.71 -23.34
CA ILE A 271 -1.74 -5.86 -23.77
C ILE A 271 -2.90 -5.40 -24.68
N ALA A 272 -3.59 -4.32 -24.31
CA ALA A 272 -4.68 -3.78 -25.12
C ALA A 272 -4.20 -3.29 -26.50
N VAL A 273 -3.08 -2.55 -26.54
CA VAL A 273 -2.47 -2.07 -27.79
C VAL A 273 -2.04 -3.25 -28.67
N LEU A 274 -1.34 -4.23 -28.11
CA LEU A 274 -0.91 -5.43 -28.86
C LEU A 274 -2.09 -6.20 -29.44
N LYS A 275 -3.17 -6.35 -28.66
CA LYS A 275 -4.39 -7.02 -29.13
C LYS A 275 -5.01 -6.28 -30.30
N GLU A 276 -5.11 -4.96 -30.23
CA GLU A 276 -5.67 -4.15 -31.32
C GLU A 276 -4.82 -4.23 -32.59
N LEU A 277 -3.49 -4.11 -32.44
CA LEU A 277 -2.53 -4.26 -33.56
C LEU A 277 -2.66 -5.63 -34.24
N GLN A 278 -2.89 -6.70 -33.47
CA GLN A 278 -3.15 -8.03 -34.01
C GLN A 278 -4.52 -8.13 -34.70
N THR A 279 -5.56 -7.51 -34.14
CA THR A 279 -6.90 -7.50 -34.71
C THR A 279 -6.94 -6.82 -36.08
N ILE A 280 -6.23 -5.71 -36.25
CA ILE A 280 -6.10 -5.04 -37.55
C ILE A 280 -5.09 -5.72 -38.50
N GLY A 281 -4.35 -6.71 -38.00
CA GLY A 281 -3.38 -7.46 -38.79
C GLY A 281 -2.13 -6.67 -39.17
N ALA A 282 -1.75 -5.65 -38.38
CA ALA A 282 -0.59 -4.80 -38.67
C ALA A 282 0.71 -5.61 -38.70
N LYS A 283 1.53 -5.38 -39.73
CA LYS A 283 2.83 -6.02 -39.94
C LYS A 283 3.98 -5.07 -39.69
N ARG A 284 3.82 -3.81 -40.07
CA ARG A 284 4.80 -2.75 -39.93
C ARG A 284 4.25 -1.72 -38.95
N VAL A 285 4.85 -1.61 -37.77
CA VAL A 285 4.37 -0.72 -36.70
C VAL A 285 5.44 0.29 -36.29
N VAL A 286 5.04 1.54 -36.09
CA VAL A 286 5.86 2.59 -35.46
C VAL A 286 5.34 2.82 -34.04
N ASP A 287 6.24 3.02 -33.08
CA ASP A 287 5.92 3.49 -31.73
C ASP A 287 6.44 4.93 -31.58
N VAL A 288 5.52 5.90 -31.63
CA VAL A 288 5.87 7.32 -31.56
C VAL A 288 5.91 7.79 -30.11
N GLY A 289 7.09 8.21 -29.65
CA GLY A 289 7.35 8.43 -28.23
C GLY A 289 7.59 7.11 -27.51
N CYS A 290 8.42 6.24 -28.11
CA CYS A 290 8.62 4.88 -27.65
C CYS A 290 9.26 4.78 -26.25
N GLY A 291 9.81 5.90 -25.75
CA GLY A 291 10.44 5.96 -24.46
C GLY A 291 11.59 4.95 -24.38
N GLU A 292 11.78 4.36 -23.21
CA GLU A 292 12.80 3.33 -22.98
C GLU A 292 12.48 1.97 -23.64
N GLY A 293 11.60 1.91 -24.65
CA GLY A 293 11.36 0.73 -25.48
C GLY A 293 10.60 -0.43 -24.82
N ARG A 294 9.73 -0.18 -23.83
CA ARG A 294 8.95 -1.26 -23.17
C ARG A 294 7.93 -1.90 -24.11
N LEU A 295 7.17 -1.08 -24.85
CA LEU A 295 6.20 -1.57 -25.82
C LEU A 295 6.90 -2.22 -27.01
N LEU A 296 7.99 -1.62 -27.51
CA LEU A 296 8.87 -2.20 -28.53
C LEU A 296 9.29 -3.62 -28.18
N LYS A 297 9.71 -3.86 -26.93
CA LYS A 297 10.12 -5.19 -26.47
C LYS A 297 8.96 -6.19 -26.52
N ALA A 298 7.78 -5.79 -26.04
CA ALA A 298 6.60 -6.63 -26.05
C ALA A 298 6.12 -6.95 -27.49
N MET A 299 6.20 -5.98 -28.41
CA MET A 299 5.95 -6.20 -29.84
C MET A 299 6.99 -7.15 -30.43
N PHE A 300 8.27 -6.97 -30.11
CA PHE A 300 9.35 -7.80 -30.64
C PHE A 300 9.25 -9.27 -30.24
N GLU A 301 8.84 -9.54 -28.99
CA GLU A 301 8.58 -10.89 -28.47
C GLU A 301 7.35 -11.55 -29.11
N THR A 302 6.45 -10.74 -29.69
CA THR A 302 5.26 -11.22 -30.42
C THR A 302 5.63 -11.52 -31.89
N LYS A 303 5.45 -12.76 -32.33
CA LYS A 303 5.89 -13.24 -33.66
C LYS A 303 5.11 -12.68 -34.87
N ASN A 304 4.26 -11.67 -34.70
CA ASN A 304 3.29 -11.24 -35.72
C ASN A 304 3.72 -10.01 -36.54
N PHE A 305 4.73 -9.27 -36.09
CA PHE A 305 5.25 -8.07 -36.76
C PHE A 305 6.45 -8.40 -37.63
N ASP A 306 6.58 -7.72 -38.77
CA ASP A 306 7.67 -7.86 -39.74
C ASP A 306 8.68 -6.71 -39.61
N GLU A 307 8.23 -5.51 -39.26
CA GLU A 307 9.08 -4.33 -39.02
C GLU A 307 8.55 -3.50 -37.85
N ILE A 308 9.41 -3.18 -36.90
CA ILE A 308 9.10 -2.37 -35.71
C ILE A 308 10.05 -1.17 -35.67
N VAL A 309 9.50 0.04 -35.59
CA VAL A 309 10.30 1.27 -35.48
C VAL A 309 9.93 2.04 -34.22
N GLY A 310 10.91 2.27 -33.34
CA GLY A 310 10.77 3.18 -32.21
C GLY A 310 11.27 4.58 -32.54
N LEU A 311 10.45 5.59 -32.31
CA LEU A 311 10.82 6.99 -32.49
C LEU A 311 10.72 7.75 -31.16
N ASP A 312 11.76 8.48 -30.78
CA ASP A 312 11.76 9.35 -29.60
C ASP A 312 12.65 10.58 -29.84
N VAL A 313 12.34 11.69 -29.15
CA VAL A 313 13.10 12.96 -29.23
C VAL A 313 14.39 12.92 -28.43
N SER A 314 14.48 12.02 -27.47
CA SER A 314 15.61 11.90 -26.54
C SER A 314 16.58 10.82 -26.99
N HIS A 315 17.77 11.23 -27.43
CA HIS A 315 18.86 10.30 -27.79
C HIS A 315 19.17 9.33 -26.64
N ARG A 316 19.26 9.85 -25.41
CA ARG A 316 19.51 9.05 -24.21
C ARG A 316 18.44 7.99 -23.98
N THR A 317 17.19 8.32 -24.30
CA THR A 317 16.07 7.39 -24.13
C THR A 317 16.16 6.25 -25.16
N LEU A 318 16.59 6.56 -26.39
CA LEU A 318 16.85 5.57 -27.44
C LEU A 318 18.05 4.68 -27.11
N GLU A 319 19.11 5.20 -26.47
CA GLU A 319 20.22 4.38 -25.96
C GLU A 319 19.71 3.34 -24.94
N ILE A 320 18.92 3.78 -23.95
CA ILE A 320 18.32 2.88 -22.95
C ILE A 320 17.39 1.85 -23.61
N ALA A 321 16.62 2.26 -24.63
CA ALA A 321 15.78 1.34 -25.39
C ALA A 321 16.61 0.29 -26.15
N SER A 322 17.71 0.71 -26.79
CA SER A 322 18.65 -0.17 -27.50
C SER A 322 19.25 -1.22 -26.56
N GLU A 323 19.73 -0.78 -25.39
CA GLU A 323 20.27 -1.66 -24.35
C GLU A 323 19.22 -2.65 -23.84
N ARG A 324 17.98 -2.19 -23.59
CA ARG A 324 16.88 -3.03 -23.11
C ARG A 324 16.48 -4.10 -24.12
N LEU A 325 16.48 -3.75 -25.40
CA LEU A 325 16.18 -4.63 -26.51
C LEU A 325 17.37 -5.51 -26.90
N LYS A 326 18.57 -5.18 -26.40
CA LYS A 326 19.84 -5.84 -26.71
C LYS A 326 20.11 -5.91 -28.22
N ILE A 327 19.75 -4.85 -28.96
CA ILE A 327 19.76 -4.85 -30.44
C ILE A 327 21.11 -5.30 -31.00
N GLU A 328 22.21 -4.79 -30.44
CA GLU A 328 23.58 -5.12 -30.87
C GLU A 328 23.95 -6.60 -30.70
N HIS A 329 23.25 -7.33 -29.82
CA HIS A 329 23.49 -8.74 -29.54
C HIS A 329 22.50 -9.67 -30.26
N LEU A 330 21.54 -9.12 -31.00
CA LEU A 330 20.58 -9.91 -31.78
C LEU A 330 21.26 -10.51 -33.04
N PRO A 331 20.83 -11.70 -33.49
CA PRO A 331 21.19 -12.20 -34.81
C PRO A 331 20.81 -11.20 -35.92
N VAL A 332 21.59 -11.14 -37.01
CA VAL A 332 21.40 -10.15 -38.10
C VAL A 332 19.95 -10.09 -38.61
N HIS A 333 19.30 -11.23 -38.82
CA HIS A 333 17.90 -11.31 -39.27
C HIS A 333 16.88 -10.70 -38.29
N GLN A 334 17.23 -10.59 -37.01
CA GLN A 334 16.42 -9.98 -35.96
C GLN A 334 16.77 -8.50 -35.74
N GLN A 335 18.00 -8.08 -36.07
CA GLN A 335 18.38 -6.67 -36.05
C GLN A 335 17.62 -5.87 -37.11
N ASP A 336 17.42 -6.43 -38.29
CA ASP A 336 16.68 -5.75 -39.38
C ASP A 336 15.20 -5.53 -39.05
N LYS A 337 14.66 -6.34 -38.12
CA LYS A 337 13.27 -6.31 -37.67
C LYS A 337 12.96 -5.12 -36.75
N ILE A 338 13.94 -4.58 -36.03
CA ILE A 338 13.72 -3.52 -35.04
C ILE A 338 14.70 -2.36 -35.20
N LYS A 339 14.18 -1.15 -35.37
CA LYS A 339 14.97 0.07 -35.57
C LYS A 339 14.59 1.15 -34.58
N LEU A 340 15.57 1.92 -34.15
CA LEU A 340 15.38 3.09 -33.30
C LEU A 340 15.83 4.33 -34.06
N ILE A 341 14.97 5.36 -34.11
CA ILE A 341 15.24 6.61 -34.83
C ILE A 341 15.00 7.82 -33.93
N LEU A 342 15.90 8.79 -34.01
CA LEU A 342 15.71 10.09 -33.37
C LEU A 342 14.71 10.91 -34.20
N GLY A 343 13.65 11.39 -33.56
CA GLY A 343 12.59 12.17 -34.22
C GLY A 343 11.55 12.69 -33.23
N SER A 344 10.59 13.49 -33.70
CA SER A 344 9.50 14.04 -32.87
C SER A 344 8.15 13.84 -33.55
N LEU A 345 7.10 13.58 -32.76
CA LEU A 345 5.71 13.60 -33.23
C LEU A 345 5.29 14.96 -33.81
N THR A 346 5.99 16.04 -33.42
CA THR A 346 5.66 17.41 -33.86
C THR A 346 6.08 17.72 -35.28
N TYR A 347 6.89 16.87 -35.94
CA TYR A 347 7.37 17.09 -37.30
C TYR A 347 6.97 15.93 -38.22
N LYS A 348 6.68 16.25 -39.48
CA LYS A 348 6.47 15.21 -40.50
C LYS A 348 7.81 14.52 -40.78
N ASP A 349 7.87 13.22 -40.54
CA ASP A 349 9.04 12.40 -40.83
C ASP A 349 8.70 11.38 -41.92
N ALA A 350 9.33 11.51 -43.08
CA ALA A 350 9.10 10.62 -44.21
C ALA A 350 9.54 9.17 -43.92
N ARG A 351 10.43 8.94 -42.93
CA ARG A 351 10.95 7.60 -42.59
C ARG A 351 9.91 6.70 -41.94
N ILE A 352 8.88 7.28 -41.33
CA ILE A 352 7.74 6.55 -40.74
C ILE A 352 6.50 6.56 -41.64
N SER A 353 6.67 6.94 -42.92
CA SER A 353 5.60 6.83 -43.92
C SER A 353 5.39 5.37 -44.34
N ASN A 354 4.15 5.02 -44.70
CA ASN A 354 3.75 3.68 -45.16
C ASN A 354 3.88 2.57 -44.09
N PHE A 355 3.63 2.90 -42.82
CA PHE A 355 3.42 1.92 -41.75
C PHE A 355 1.93 1.61 -41.58
N ASP A 356 1.61 0.41 -41.12
CA ASP A 356 0.24 -0.06 -40.96
C ASP A 356 -0.44 0.54 -39.72
N ALA A 357 0.37 0.86 -38.70
CA ALA A 357 -0.08 1.48 -37.45
C ALA A 357 1.04 2.31 -36.80
N ALA A 358 0.63 3.29 -35.99
CA ALA A 358 1.50 4.19 -35.21
C ALA A 358 0.96 4.40 -33.79
#